data_AF-T0ZDL2-F1
#
_entry.id   AF-T0ZDL2-F1
#
_cell.length_a   1.000
_cell.length_b   1.000
_cell.length_c   1.000
_cell.angle_alpha   90.00
_cell.angle_beta   90.00
_cell.angle_gamma   90.00
#
_symmetry.space_group_name_H-M   'P 1'
#
loop_
_entity.id
_entity.type
_entity.pdbx_description
1 polymer ?
#
loop_
_entity_poly.entity_id
_entity_poly.type
_entity_poly.pdbx_seq_one_letter_code
_entity_poly.pdbx_strand_id
1 'polypeptide(L)'
;LKKKRYDYDPVLSRHILGMIFEKPSTRTRVSLETAIEQLGGHAIYLNPNDMQIGRGETVADTARVLSRFVDFISYRAHSSENVAELARNATVPVINALDNKEHPVQIVADFMTMKEKFGKLQGLKLAYVGDGNNMANSLIAGAAILGMNVSVAAPHSHKPDS
;
A
#
# COMPACT_ATOMS: atom_id res chain seq x y z
N LEU A 1 -4.88 23.32 6.38
CA LEU A 1 -4.68 21.95 5.87
C LEU A 1 -4.99 21.93 4.38
N LYS A 2 -4.06 21.42 3.56
CA LYS A 2 -4.01 21.44 2.09
C LYS A 2 -4.10 22.82 1.42
N LYS A 3 -3.19 23.74 1.79
CA LYS A 3 -2.92 24.90 0.91
C LYS A 3 -2.42 24.34 -0.43
N LYS A 4 -2.97 24.81 -1.55
CA LYS A 4 -2.57 24.41 -2.92
C LYS A 4 -2.82 22.94 -3.28
N ARG A 5 -4.03 22.44 -3.00
CA ARG A 5 -4.44 21.03 -3.24
C ARG A 5 -4.22 20.51 -4.67
N TYR A 6 -4.20 21.40 -5.68
CA TYR A 6 -4.06 21.06 -7.10
C TYR A 6 -2.85 21.75 -7.76
N ASP A 7 -1.89 22.23 -6.96
CA ASP A 7 -0.68 22.88 -7.47
C ASP A 7 0.44 21.83 -7.56
N TYR A 8 0.19 20.80 -8.36
CA TYR A 8 1.15 19.74 -8.66
C TYR A 8 1.33 19.66 -10.17
N ASP A 9 2.57 19.44 -10.60
CA ASP A 9 2.83 19.12 -11.99
C ASP A 9 2.14 17.79 -12.35
N PRO A 10 1.50 17.69 -13.53
CA PRO A 10 0.78 16.49 -13.95
C PRO A 10 1.75 15.40 -14.43
N VAL A 11 2.64 14.96 -13.53
CA VAL A 11 3.72 14.00 -13.82
C VAL A 11 3.21 12.60 -14.20
N LEU A 12 1.97 12.28 -13.85
CA LEU A 12 1.28 11.04 -14.24
C LEU A 12 0.31 11.25 -15.39
N SER A 13 0.43 12.34 -16.15
CA SER A 13 -0.40 12.54 -17.35
C SER A 13 -0.35 11.31 -18.25
N ARG A 14 -1.53 10.83 -18.65
CA ARG A 14 -1.73 9.65 -19.50
C ARG A 14 -1.32 8.31 -18.88
N HIS A 15 -1.00 8.27 -17.59
CA HIS A 15 -0.75 7.02 -16.87
C HIS A 15 -2.03 6.52 -16.18
N ILE A 16 -2.17 5.21 -16.13
CA ILE A 16 -3.33 4.52 -15.56
C ILE A 16 -2.88 3.64 -14.38
N LEU A 17 -3.52 3.82 -13.23
CA LEU A 17 -3.40 2.91 -12.08
C LEU A 17 -4.56 1.90 -12.08
N GLY A 18 -4.27 0.61 -12.22
CA GLY A 18 -5.23 -0.45 -11.95
C GLY A 18 -5.30 -0.76 -10.44
N MET A 19 -6.47 -0.65 -9.82
CA MET A 19 -6.63 -0.85 -8.39
C MET A 19 -7.43 -2.10 -8.06
N ILE A 20 -6.75 -3.17 -7.66
CA ILE A 20 -7.34 -4.46 -7.26
C ILE A 20 -7.63 -4.44 -5.76
N PHE A 21 -8.87 -4.73 -5.38
CA PHE A 21 -9.28 -4.86 -3.99
C PHE A 21 -9.94 -6.22 -3.77
N GLU A 22 -9.40 -7.05 -2.87
CA GLU A 22 -10.13 -8.22 -2.35
C GLU A 22 -10.89 -7.90 -1.06
N LYS A 23 -10.40 -6.90 -0.30
CA LYS A 23 -11.05 -6.38 0.91
C LYS A 23 -11.44 -4.92 0.68
N PRO A 24 -12.70 -4.52 0.92
CA PRO A 24 -13.10 -3.13 0.75
C PRO A 24 -12.31 -2.20 1.69
N SER A 25 -11.98 -0.99 1.22
CA SER A 25 -11.37 0.06 2.04
C SER A 25 -11.61 1.44 1.45
N THR A 26 -12.37 2.27 2.18
CA THR A 26 -12.64 3.65 1.81
C THR A 26 -11.38 4.50 1.80
N ARG A 27 -10.51 4.35 2.82
CA ARG A 27 -9.32 5.20 2.97
C ARG A 27 -8.32 4.95 1.84
N THR A 28 -7.98 3.68 1.61
CA THR A 28 -7.00 3.29 0.60
C THR A 28 -7.48 3.65 -0.81
N ARG A 29 -8.75 3.37 -1.12
CA ARG A 29 -9.34 3.72 -2.41
C ARG A 29 -9.30 5.23 -2.63
N VAL A 30 -9.94 6.00 -1.74
CA VAL A 30 -10.07 7.45 -1.91
C VAL A 30 -8.70 8.12 -1.94
N SER A 31 -7.73 7.67 -1.13
CA SER A 31 -6.39 8.26 -1.12
C SER A 31 -5.62 8.03 -2.42
N LEU A 32 -5.63 6.81 -2.96
CA LEU A 32 -4.91 6.48 -4.18
C LEU A 32 -5.58 7.09 -5.41
N GLU A 33 -6.89 6.95 -5.52
CA GLU A 33 -7.70 7.50 -6.61
C GLU A 33 -7.52 9.03 -6.69
N THR A 34 -7.63 9.73 -5.55
CA THR A 34 -7.38 11.18 -5.49
C THR A 34 -5.93 11.52 -5.83
N ALA A 35 -4.94 10.75 -5.37
CA ALA A 35 -3.54 11.05 -5.62
C ALA A 35 -3.19 10.94 -7.12
N ILE A 36 -3.68 9.90 -7.80
CA ILE A 36 -3.47 9.72 -9.23
C ILE A 36 -4.14 10.84 -10.03
N GLU A 37 -5.39 11.18 -9.72
CA GLU A 37 -6.11 12.28 -10.37
C GLU A 37 -5.39 13.62 -10.17
N GLN A 38 -4.89 13.89 -8.97
CA GLN A 38 -4.15 15.12 -8.67
C GLN A 38 -2.81 15.23 -9.41
N LEU A 39 -2.23 14.10 -9.82
CA LEU A 39 -1.01 14.04 -10.61
C LEU A 39 -1.29 13.93 -12.13
N GLY A 40 -2.56 14.08 -12.54
CA GLY A 40 -3.00 14.09 -13.94
C GLY A 40 -3.19 12.72 -14.58
N GLY A 41 -3.12 11.64 -13.80
CA GLY A 41 -3.37 10.28 -14.26
C GLY A 41 -4.84 9.86 -14.07
N HIS A 42 -5.13 8.60 -14.40
CA HIS A 42 -6.44 8.00 -14.17
C HIS A 42 -6.33 6.72 -13.34
N ALA A 43 -7.30 6.45 -12.45
CA ALA A 43 -7.31 5.24 -11.64
C ALA A 43 -8.57 4.41 -11.91
N ILE A 44 -8.38 3.14 -12.21
CA ILE A 44 -9.45 2.18 -12.47
C ILE A 44 -9.66 1.35 -11.21
N TYR A 45 -10.81 1.54 -10.55
CA TYR A 45 -11.22 0.70 -9.43
C TYR A 45 -11.78 -0.63 -9.95
N LEU A 46 -11.09 -1.73 -9.66
CA LEU A 46 -11.53 -3.08 -10.01
C LEU A 46 -12.27 -3.67 -8.80
N ASN A 47 -13.59 -3.75 -8.93
CA ASN A 47 -14.47 -4.18 -7.85
C ASN A 47 -14.27 -5.67 -7.51
N PRO A 48 -14.02 -6.04 -6.24
CA PRO A 48 -13.84 -7.43 -5.83
C PRO A 48 -14.92 -8.39 -6.30
N ASN A 49 -16.17 -7.91 -6.39
CA ASN A 49 -17.30 -8.75 -6.81
C ASN A 49 -17.32 -9.04 -8.31
N ASP A 50 -16.69 -8.18 -9.11
CA ASP A 50 -16.68 -8.28 -10.57
C ASP A 50 -15.41 -9.01 -11.08
N MET A 51 -14.38 -9.08 -10.24
CA MET A 51 -13.11 -9.73 -10.57
C MET A 51 -13.20 -11.26 -10.52
N GLN A 52 -12.45 -11.91 -11.41
CA GLN A 52 -12.37 -13.36 -11.53
C GLN A 52 -11.15 -13.98 -10.84
N ILE A 53 -10.33 -13.18 -10.15
CA ILE A 53 -9.16 -13.66 -9.40
C ILE A 53 -9.61 -14.72 -8.40
N GLY A 54 -9.12 -15.96 -8.58
CA GLY A 54 -9.45 -17.11 -7.73
C GLY A 54 -10.83 -17.75 -7.96
N ARG A 55 -11.65 -17.20 -8.87
CA ARG A 55 -12.96 -17.77 -9.27
C ARG A 55 -12.97 -18.31 -10.70
N GLY A 56 -12.13 -17.76 -11.57
CA GLY A 56 -12.04 -18.14 -12.98
C GLY A 56 -10.71 -17.77 -13.65
N GLU A 57 -9.92 -16.88 -13.04
CA GLU A 57 -8.58 -16.50 -13.50
C GLU A 57 -7.55 -16.68 -12.39
N THR A 58 -6.34 -17.10 -12.78
CA THR A 58 -5.20 -17.14 -11.85
C THR A 58 -4.68 -15.72 -11.61
N VAL A 59 -4.03 -15.49 -10.46
CA VAL A 59 -3.36 -14.21 -10.16
C VAL A 59 -2.33 -13.89 -11.25
N ALA A 60 -1.61 -14.91 -11.74
CA ALA A 60 -0.65 -14.78 -12.84
C ALA A 60 -1.30 -14.33 -14.16
N ASP A 61 -2.46 -14.86 -14.54
CA ASP A 61 -3.14 -14.46 -15.78
C ASP A 61 -3.67 -13.04 -15.68
N THR A 62 -4.31 -12.69 -14.56
CA THR A 62 -4.77 -11.32 -14.32
C THR A 62 -3.59 -10.33 -14.34
N ALA A 63 -2.44 -10.68 -13.76
CA ALA A 63 -1.24 -9.84 -13.83
C ALA A 63 -0.78 -9.59 -15.27
N ARG A 64 -0.70 -10.64 -16.09
CA ARG A 64 -0.27 -10.54 -17.50
C ARG A 64 -1.23 -9.70 -18.33
N VAL A 65 -2.54 -9.88 -18.12
CA VAL A 65 -3.58 -9.15 -18.85
C VAL A 65 -3.55 -7.68 -18.44
N LEU A 66 -3.62 -7.36 -17.15
CA LEU A 66 -3.62 -5.98 -16.67
C LEU A 66 -2.37 -5.21 -17.09
N SER A 67 -1.20 -5.85 -17.08
CA SER A 67 0.06 -5.20 -17.48
C SER A 67 0.09 -4.74 -18.95
N ARG A 68 -0.87 -5.16 -19.79
CA ARG A 68 -1.02 -4.67 -21.17
C ARG A 68 -1.89 -3.42 -21.29
N PHE A 69 -2.59 -3.04 -20.22
CA PHE A 69 -3.59 -1.98 -20.23
C PHE A 69 -3.31 -0.84 -19.25
N VAL A 70 -2.57 -1.10 -18.17
CA VAL A 70 -2.27 -0.10 -17.13
C VAL A 70 -0.78 0.07 -16.95
N ASP A 71 -0.37 1.22 -16.39
CA ASP A 71 1.03 1.57 -16.16
C ASP A 71 1.53 1.15 -14.77
N PHE A 72 0.61 1.00 -13.81
CA PHE A 72 0.88 0.54 -12.45
C PHE A 72 -0.31 -0.25 -11.92
N ILE A 73 -0.06 -1.16 -10.98
CA ILE A 73 -1.11 -1.91 -10.29
C ILE A 73 -0.97 -1.70 -8.78
N SER A 74 -2.04 -1.31 -8.09
CA SER A 74 -2.12 -1.41 -6.63
C SER A 74 -2.98 -2.59 -6.24
N TYR A 75 -2.54 -3.40 -5.28
CA TYR A 75 -3.26 -4.60 -4.86
C TYR A 75 -3.45 -4.62 -3.34
N ARG A 76 -4.71 -4.66 -2.92
CA ARG A 76 -5.14 -4.92 -1.55
C ARG A 76 -5.61 -6.37 -1.45
N ALA A 77 -4.74 -7.24 -0.98
CA ALA A 77 -4.92 -8.69 -1.00
C ALA A 77 -5.28 -9.28 0.37
N HIS A 78 -5.77 -10.52 0.37
CA HIS A 78 -5.86 -11.36 1.55
C HIS A 78 -4.50 -11.89 1.99
N SER A 79 -3.61 -12.20 1.05
CA SER A 79 -2.31 -12.84 1.31
C SER A 79 -1.14 -12.10 0.64
N SER A 80 -0.02 -12.05 1.33
CA SER A 80 1.25 -11.53 0.81
C SER A 80 1.75 -12.33 -0.40
N GLU A 81 1.40 -13.61 -0.45
CA GLU A 81 1.74 -14.56 -1.51
C GLU A 81 1.07 -14.16 -2.82
N ASN A 82 -0.20 -13.73 -2.78
CA ASN A 82 -0.90 -13.24 -3.96
C ASN A 82 -0.26 -11.93 -4.48
N VAL A 83 0.13 -11.02 -3.59
CA VAL A 83 0.83 -9.78 -3.99
C VAL A 83 2.15 -10.12 -4.68
N ALA A 84 2.92 -11.05 -4.11
CA ALA A 84 4.19 -11.48 -4.68
C ALA A 84 4.01 -12.24 -6.01
N GLU A 85 2.96 -13.06 -6.15
CA GLU A 85 2.63 -13.73 -7.41
C GLU A 85 2.23 -12.75 -8.50
N LEU A 86 1.39 -11.78 -8.16
CA LEU A 86 1.00 -10.70 -9.08
C LEU A 86 2.24 -9.94 -9.55
N ALA A 87 3.11 -9.54 -8.62
CA ALA A 87 4.35 -8.83 -8.92
C ALA A 87 5.32 -9.63 -9.80
N ARG A 88 5.44 -10.95 -9.57
CA ARG A 88 6.30 -11.83 -10.40
C ARG A 88 5.83 -11.95 -11.84
N ASN A 89 4.53 -11.85 -12.08
CA ASN A 89 3.94 -12.05 -13.41
C ASN A 89 3.56 -10.74 -14.12
N ALA A 90 3.54 -9.62 -13.41
CA ALA A 90 3.29 -8.31 -13.98
C ALA A 90 4.55 -7.76 -14.68
N THR A 91 4.35 -7.03 -15.77
CA THR A 91 5.43 -6.28 -16.45
C THR A 91 5.44 -4.80 -16.08
N VAL A 92 4.58 -4.40 -15.14
CA VAL A 92 4.45 -3.04 -14.61
C VAL A 92 4.58 -3.06 -13.08
N PRO A 93 4.94 -1.94 -12.43
CA PRO A 93 5.13 -1.92 -10.99
C PRO A 93 3.86 -2.28 -10.21
N VAL A 94 4.03 -3.10 -9.17
CA VAL A 94 2.97 -3.52 -8.25
C VAL A 94 3.17 -2.85 -6.88
N ILE A 95 2.13 -2.20 -6.38
CA ILE A 95 2.10 -1.51 -5.09
C ILE A 95 1.25 -2.33 -4.11
N ASN A 96 1.85 -2.78 -3.01
CA ASN A 96 1.12 -3.43 -1.93
C ASN A 96 0.26 -2.41 -1.16
N ALA A 97 -1.05 -2.45 -1.36
CA ALA A 97 -2.01 -1.55 -0.72
C ALA A 97 -2.55 -2.08 0.62
N LEU A 98 -2.25 -3.35 0.96
CA LEU A 98 -2.36 -4.07 2.24
C LEU A 98 -2.42 -5.57 1.93
N ASP A 99 -1.77 -6.37 2.75
CA ASP A 99 -1.99 -7.81 2.84
C ASP A 99 -2.05 -8.28 4.31
N ASN A 100 -1.95 -9.59 4.56
CA ASN A 100 -1.96 -10.16 5.91
C ASN A 100 -0.67 -9.90 6.71
N LYS A 101 0.47 -9.64 6.06
CA LYS A 101 1.78 -9.44 6.69
C LYS A 101 2.18 -7.97 6.76
N GLU A 102 1.77 -7.14 5.80
CA GLU A 102 2.25 -5.76 5.66
C GLU A 102 1.15 -4.78 5.21
N HIS A 103 1.34 -3.50 5.56
CA HIS A 103 0.55 -2.37 5.05
C HIS A 103 1.45 -1.15 4.78
N PRO A 104 2.37 -1.22 3.79
CA PRO A 104 3.43 -0.23 3.62
C PRO A 104 2.90 1.17 3.27
N VAL A 105 1.84 1.26 2.46
CA VAL A 105 1.24 2.57 2.08
C VAL A 105 0.75 3.35 3.30
N GLN A 106 0.19 2.68 4.31
CA GLN A 106 -0.25 3.35 5.54
C GLN A 106 0.96 3.86 6.33
N ILE A 107 1.99 3.03 6.47
CA ILE A 107 3.16 3.38 7.27
C ILE A 107 3.96 4.54 6.68
N VAL A 108 4.02 4.67 5.36
CA VAL A 108 4.59 5.86 4.70
C VAL A 108 3.87 7.13 5.14
N ALA A 109 2.54 7.11 5.24
CA ALA A 109 1.76 8.26 5.72
C ALA A 109 2.01 8.55 7.22
N ASP A 110 2.19 7.50 8.04
CA ASP A 110 2.49 7.64 9.46
C ASP A 110 3.87 8.31 9.66
N PHE A 111 4.90 7.86 8.95
CA PHE A 111 6.23 8.46 9.02
C PHE A 111 6.29 9.87 8.42
N MET A 112 5.53 10.14 7.35
CA MET A 112 5.37 11.50 6.84
C MET A 112 4.81 12.40 7.95
N THR A 113 3.75 11.97 8.63
CA THR A 113 3.14 12.71 9.73
C THR A 113 4.13 12.94 10.87
N MET A 114 4.89 11.91 11.27
CA MET A 114 5.93 12.06 12.30
C MET A 114 7.02 13.05 11.88
N LYS A 115 7.49 13.00 10.63
CA LYS A 115 8.49 13.93 10.11
C LYS A 115 7.97 15.37 10.11
N GLU A 116 6.72 15.60 9.73
CA GLU A 116 6.09 16.92 9.80
C GLU A 116 5.98 17.45 11.24
N LYS A 117 5.77 16.57 12.22
CA LYS A 117 5.63 16.96 13.63
C LYS A 117 6.95 17.13 14.37
N PHE A 118 7.93 16.28 14.08
CA PHE A 118 9.20 16.22 14.83
C PHE A 118 10.40 16.74 14.03
N GLY A 119 10.22 17.10 12.76
CA GLY A 119 11.25 17.63 11.85
C GLY A 119 12.20 16.58 11.28
N LYS A 120 12.43 15.47 11.99
CA LYS A 120 13.25 14.34 11.56
C LYS A 120 12.71 13.02 12.11
N LEU A 121 13.13 11.91 11.52
CA LEU A 121 12.75 10.55 11.95
C LEU A 121 13.92 9.84 12.65
N GLN A 122 15.13 9.95 12.11
CA GLN A 122 16.33 9.31 12.66
C GLN A 122 16.53 9.64 14.15
N GLY A 123 16.72 8.58 14.94
CA GLY A 123 16.90 8.64 16.39
C GLY A 123 15.62 8.75 17.21
N LEU A 124 14.45 8.94 16.59
CA LEU A 124 13.17 8.93 17.32
C LEU A 124 12.88 7.53 17.88
N LYS A 125 12.12 7.49 18.98
CA LYS A 125 11.58 6.26 19.57
C LYS A 125 10.11 6.13 19.18
N LEU A 126 9.77 5.04 18.52
CA LEU A 126 8.42 4.63 18.17
C LEU A 126 7.96 3.53 19.14
N ALA A 127 6.87 3.77 19.87
CA ALA A 127 6.24 2.76 20.69
C ALA A 127 4.93 2.30 20.03
N TYR A 128 4.80 0.99 19.76
CA TYR A 128 3.57 0.38 19.30
C TYR A 128 2.98 -0.48 20.43
N VAL A 129 1.69 -0.33 20.69
CA VAL A 129 0.97 -1.09 21.73
C VAL A 129 -0.27 -1.70 21.08
N GLY A 130 -0.37 -3.02 21.10
CA GLY A 130 -1.48 -3.75 20.48
C GLY A 130 -1.02 -5.07 19.88
N ASP A 131 -1.80 -5.60 18.95
CA ASP A 131 -1.50 -6.88 18.31
C ASP A 131 -0.35 -6.77 17.30
N GLY A 132 0.49 -7.80 17.24
CA GLY A 132 1.53 -7.99 16.23
C GLY A 132 0.96 -8.31 14.85
N ASN A 133 0.22 -7.35 14.28
CA ASN A 133 -0.42 -7.46 12.98
C ASN A 133 0.47 -6.84 11.87
N ASN A 134 -0.09 -6.76 10.67
CA ASN A 134 0.56 -6.16 9.51
C ASN A 134 1.07 -4.72 9.72
N MET A 135 0.41 -3.93 10.58
CA MET A 135 0.87 -2.59 10.94
C MET A 135 2.13 -2.66 11.80
N ALA A 136 2.17 -3.55 12.80
CA ALA A 136 3.35 -3.74 13.65
C ALA A 136 4.56 -4.16 12.79
N ASN A 137 4.38 -5.15 11.92
CA ASN A 137 5.43 -5.62 11.01
C ASN A 137 5.96 -4.47 10.12
N SER A 138 5.06 -3.71 9.48
CA SER A 138 5.45 -2.61 8.59
C SER A 138 6.10 -1.44 9.33
N LEU A 139 5.66 -1.14 10.56
CA LEU A 139 6.29 -0.12 11.41
C LEU A 139 7.70 -0.55 11.83
N ILE A 140 7.91 -1.82 12.19
CA ILE A 140 9.23 -2.36 12.52
C ILE A 140 10.17 -2.21 11.32
N ALA A 141 9.76 -2.70 10.14
CA ALA A 141 10.58 -2.64 8.94
C ALA A 141 10.93 -1.20 8.55
N GLY A 142 9.93 -0.31 8.50
CA GLY A 142 10.16 1.07 8.12
C GLY A 142 10.93 1.86 9.18
N ALA A 143 10.73 1.61 10.47
CA ALA A 143 11.52 2.24 11.53
C ALA A 143 13.01 1.86 11.42
N ALA A 144 13.30 0.59 11.12
CA ALA A 144 14.67 0.13 10.89
C ALA A 144 15.32 0.85 9.70
N ILE A 145 14.62 0.96 8.57
CA ILE A 145 15.09 1.67 7.37
C ILE A 145 15.37 3.16 7.65
N LEU A 146 14.52 3.80 8.47
CA LEU A 146 14.58 5.23 8.75
C LEU A 146 15.50 5.60 9.93
N GLY A 147 16.20 4.62 10.52
CA GLY A 147 17.10 4.82 11.65
C GLY A 147 16.37 5.23 12.94
N MET A 148 15.15 4.73 13.13
CA MET A 148 14.34 4.90 14.34
C MET A 148 14.53 3.72 15.29
N ASN A 149 14.27 3.95 16.58
CA ASN A 149 14.20 2.89 17.57
C ASN A 149 12.73 2.47 17.74
N VAL A 150 12.40 1.21 17.52
CA VAL A 150 11.03 0.69 17.69
C VAL A 150 10.92 -0.17 18.94
N SER A 151 9.83 -0.04 19.67
CA SER A 151 9.48 -0.91 20.80
C SER A 151 8.03 -1.34 20.65
N VAL A 152 7.78 -2.65 20.70
CA VAL A 152 6.46 -3.24 20.50
C VAL A 152 6.03 -3.93 21.77
N ALA A 153 4.90 -3.50 22.33
CA ALA A 153 4.22 -4.16 23.42
C ALA A 153 2.99 -4.89 22.85
N ALA A 154 3.09 -6.22 22.75
CA ALA A 154 2.03 -7.08 22.21
C ALA A 154 1.77 -8.28 23.14
N PRO A 155 0.54 -8.82 23.18
CA PRO A 155 0.26 -10.07 23.87
C PRO A 155 1.19 -11.19 23.39
N HIS A 156 1.60 -12.09 24.29
CA HIS A 156 2.48 -13.21 23.93
C HIS A 156 1.94 -14.08 22.78
N SER A 157 0.62 -14.22 22.70
CA SER A 157 -0.09 -14.98 21.65
C SER A 157 -0.22 -14.22 20.32
N HIS A 158 0.10 -12.94 20.28
CA HIS A 158 -0.08 -12.05 19.11
C HIS A 158 1.19 -11.22 18.89
N LYS A 159 2.36 -11.87 18.87
CA LYS A 159 3.62 -11.21 18.55
C LYS A 159 3.70 -10.87 17.05
N PRO A 160 4.45 -9.83 16.66
CA PRO A 160 4.77 -9.57 15.26
C PRO A 160 5.41 -10.80 14.63
N ASP A 161 5.23 -10.92 13.31
CA ASP A 161 5.83 -12.02 12.55
C ASP A 161 7.36 -11.90 12.60
N SER A 162 8.03 -13.05 12.73
CA SER A 162 9.50 -13.17 12.78
C SER A 162 10.11 -13.28 11.39
#